data_AF-A0A8X6U2M1-F1
#
_entry.id   AF-A0A8X6U2M1-F1
#
_cell.length_a   1.000
_cell.length_b   1.000
_cell.length_c   1.000
_cell.angle_alpha   90.00
_cell.angle_beta   90.00
_cell.angle_gamma   90.00
#
_symmetry.space_group_name_H-M   'P 1'
#
loop_
_entity.id
_entity.type
_entity.pdbx_description
1 polymer ?
#
loop_
_entity_poly.entity_id
_entity_poly.type
_entity_poly.pdbx_seq_one_letter_code
_entity_poly.pdbx_strand_id
1 'polypeptide(L)'
;PDRQTVMFSATWPKAVQRLAEDFLDDYVQVNIGALQISANHNITQIVDVIEEDEKEDKLLRLMQEIMNEQENKTIIFAETKRRVDEITSYLREKG
;
A
#
# COMPACT_ATOMS: atom_id res chain seq x y z
N PRO A 1 -16.23 -14.23 -28.24
CA PRO A 1 -16.90 -12.91 -28.29
C PRO A 1 -17.94 -12.73 -27.18
N ASP A 2 -18.53 -13.82 -26.66
CA ASP A 2 -19.66 -13.75 -25.70
C ASP A 2 -19.26 -13.75 -24.22
N ARG A 3 -18.02 -13.36 -23.88
CA ARG A 3 -17.57 -13.34 -22.48
C ARG A 3 -17.91 -12.00 -21.84
N GLN A 4 -18.47 -12.03 -20.63
CA GLN A 4 -18.53 -10.83 -19.78
C GLN A 4 -17.17 -10.63 -19.11
N THR A 5 -16.60 -9.44 -19.25
CA THR A 5 -15.35 -9.06 -18.57
C THR A 5 -15.67 -7.99 -17.53
N VAL A 6 -15.26 -8.21 -16.28
CA VAL A 6 -15.47 -7.27 -15.18
C VAL A 6 -14.13 -6.97 -14.53
N MET A 7 -13.79 -5.69 -14.40
CA MET A 7 -12.57 -5.22 -13.75
C MET A 7 -12.91 -4.44 -12.48
N PHE A 8 -12.12 -4.63 -11.44
CA PHE A 8 -12.23 -3.92 -10.16
C PHE A 8 -10.88 -3.32 -9.80
N SER A 9 -10.86 -2.05 -9.41
CA SER A 9 -9.65 -1.40 -8.91
C SER A 9 -10.00 -0.24 -8.00
N ALA A 10 -9.16 -0.01 -6.99
CA ALA A 10 -9.21 1.20 -6.16
C ALA A 10 -8.54 2.40 -6.85
N THR A 11 -7.74 2.17 -7.91
CA THR A 11 -7.05 3.21 -8.66
C THR A 11 -7.26 3.03 -10.17
N TRP A 12 -7.48 4.12 -10.90
CA TRP A 12 -7.78 4.06 -12.34
C TRP A 12 -6.96 5.07 -13.17
N PRO A 13 -5.61 4.95 -13.19
CA PRO A 13 -4.76 5.89 -13.91
C PRO A 13 -4.89 5.72 -15.44
N LYS A 14 -4.65 6.81 -16.20
CA LYS A 14 -4.77 6.82 -17.67
C LYS A 14 -3.97 5.74 -18.40
N ALA A 15 -2.83 5.32 -17.84
CA ALA A 15 -2.00 4.27 -18.43
C ALA A 15 -2.70 2.89 -18.42
N VAL A 16 -3.46 2.59 -17.37
CA VAL A 16 -4.20 1.31 -17.24
C VAL A 16 -5.50 1.34 -18.03
N GLN A 17 -6.13 2.50 -18.19
CA GLN A 17 -7.36 2.66 -18.98
C GLN A 17 -7.20 2.16 -20.41
N ARG A 18 -6.13 2.59 -21.09
CA ARG A 18 -5.84 2.15 -22.47
C ARG A 18 -5.66 0.64 -22.57
N LEU A 19 -5.00 0.03 -21.58
CA LEU A 19 -4.82 -1.41 -21.56
C LEU A 19 -6.14 -2.15 -21.30
N ALA A 20 -7.01 -1.59 -20.45
CA ALA A 20 -8.30 -2.18 -20.16
C ALA A 20 -9.24 -2.20 -21.38
N GLU A 21 -9.17 -1.19 -22.24
CA GLU A 21 -9.93 -1.10 -23.50
C GLU A 21 -9.64 -2.27 -24.46
N ASP A 22 -8.43 -2.86 -24.42
CA ASP A 22 -8.10 -4.04 -25.23
C ASP A 22 -8.83 -5.32 -24.79
N PHE A 23 -9.37 -5.34 -23.55
CA PHE A 23 -10.00 -6.53 -22.96
C PHE A 23 -11.50 -6.39 -22.71
N LEU A 24 -12.02 -5.16 -22.76
CA LEU A 24 -13.41 -4.80 -22.51
C LEU A 24 -14.12 -4.45 -23.82
N ASP A 25 -15.39 -4.82 -23.94
CA ASP A 25 -16.24 -4.50 -25.10
C ASP A 25 -17.54 -3.91 -24.57
N ASP A 26 -18.00 -2.79 -25.16
CA ASP A 26 -19.17 -2.00 -24.76
C ASP A 26 -19.41 -1.92 -23.24
N TYR A 27 -18.38 -1.50 -22.48
CA TYR A 27 -18.38 -1.56 -21.03
C TYR A 27 -18.91 -0.29 -20.36
N VAL A 28 -19.41 -0.46 -19.14
CA VAL A 28 -19.83 0.65 -18.27
C VAL A 28 -18.83 0.80 -17.13
N GLN A 29 -18.39 2.03 -16.87
CA GLN A 29 -17.55 2.36 -15.71
C GLN A 29 -18.38 2.99 -14.59
N VAL A 30 -18.25 2.45 -13.38
CA VAL A 30 -18.85 2.99 -12.15
C VAL A 30 -17.74 3.36 -11.18
N ASN A 31 -17.76 4.59 -10.65
CA ASN A 31 -16.81 5.07 -9.66
C ASN A 31 -17.55 5.44 -8.36
N ILE A 32 -16.99 5.06 -7.21
CA ILE A 32 -17.50 5.41 -5.88
C ILE A 32 -16.43 6.28 -5.18
N GLY A 33 -16.80 7.46 -4.70
CA GLY A 33 -15.87 8.42 -4.10
C GLY A 33 -15.39 9.49 -5.08
N ALA A 34 -14.26 10.14 -4.79
CA ALA A 34 -13.70 11.19 -5.63
C ALA A 34 -13.07 10.62 -6.92
N LEU A 35 -13.11 11.40 -8.01
CA LEU A 35 -12.49 11.03 -9.29
C LEU A 35 -10.95 11.06 -9.26
N GLN A 36 -10.36 11.74 -8.27
CA GLN A 36 -8.92 11.75 -8.04
C GLN A 36 -8.54 10.67 -7.03
N ILE A 37 -7.28 10.24 -7.05
CA ILE A 37 -6.76 9.23 -6.10
C ILE A 37 -6.98 9.76 -4.68
N SER A 38 -7.96 9.18 -4.00
CA SER A 38 -8.28 9.49 -2.61
C SER A 38 -8.00 8.25 -1.76
N ALA A 39 -7.07 8.37 -0.82
CA ALA A 39 -6.92 7.38 0.23
C ALA A 39 -8.19 7.34 1.09
N ASN A 40 -8.46 6.20 1.73
CA ASN A 40 -9.63 6.05 2.59
C ASN A 40 -9.57 7.06 3.76
N HIS A 41 -10.63 7.85 3.94
CA HIS A 41 -10.72 8.90 4.95
C HIS A 41 -10.62 8.40 6.40
N ASN A 42 -10.85 7.10 6.64
CA ASN A 42 -10.73 6.49 7.96
C ASN A 42 -9.28 6.14 8.33
N ILE A 43 -8.30 6.38 7.45
CA ILE A 43 -6.89 6.09 7.69
C ILE A 43 -6.18 7.39 8.10
N THR A 44 -5.67 7.42 9.34
CA THR A 44 -4.74 8.46 9.78
C THR A 44 -3.42 8.28 9.02
N GLN A 45 -3.01 9.31 8.28
CA GLN A 45 -1.79 9.30 7.47
C GLN A 45 -0.73 10.20 8.12
N ILE A 46 0.43 9.63 8.42
CA ILE A 46 1.57 10.33 9.02
C ILE A 46 2.75 10.15 8.06
N VAL A 47 3.45 11.24 7.76
CA VAL A 47 4.63 11.25 6.88
C VAL A 47 5.81 11.80 7.68
N ASP A 48 6.80 10.95 7.93
CA ASP A 48 8.06 11.34 8.54
C ASP A 48 9.12 11.55 7.44
N VAL A 49 9.68 12.76 7.37
CA VAL A 49 10.78 13.10 6.45
C VAL A 49 12.08 12.95 7.21
N ILE A 50 12.83 11.90 6.88
CA ILE A 50 14.08 11.49 7.54
C ILE A 50 15.09 10.98 6.51
N GLU A 51 16.35 10.93 6.90
CA GLU A 51 17.41 10.33 6.10
C GLU A 51 17.33 8.79 6.12
N GLU A 52 17.96 8.14 5.14
CA GLU A 52 17.86 6.68 4.97
C GLU A 52 18.46 5.91 6.15
N ASP A 53 19.55 6.42 6.73
CA ASP A 53 20.25 5.84 7.88
C ASP A 53 19.46 5.97 9.19
N GLU A 54 18.50 6.90 9.26
CA GLU A 54 17.64 7.09 10.43
C GLU A 54 16.45 6.12 10.47
N LYS A 55 16.14 5.45 9.34
CA LYS A 55 14.92 4.63 9.20
C LYS A 55 14.88 3.44 10.15
N GLU A 56 16.02 2.78 10.40
CA GLU A 56 16.08 1.58 11.24
C GLU A 56 15.78 1.90 12.71
N ASP A 57 16.42 2.95 13.24
CA ASP A 57 16.18 3.43 14.60
C ASP A 57 14.74 3.94 14.77
N LYS A 58 14.24 4.67 13.78
CA LYS A 58 12.84 5.15 13.79
C LYS A 58 11.86 3.99 13.76
N LEU A 59 12.10 2.96 12.95
CA LEU A 59 11.25 1.76 12.88
C LEU A 59 11.20 1.04 14.24
N LEU A 60 12.33 0.88 14.92
CA LEU A 60 12.34 0.25 16.25
C LEU A 60 11.50 1.01 17.26
N ARG A 61 11.65 2.33 17.32
CA ARG A 61 10.85 3.17 18.25
C ARG A 61 9.36 3.06 17.95
N LEU A 62 8.99 3.13 16.66
CA LEU A 62 7.60 2.99 16.24
C LEU A 62 7.03 1.62 16.60
N MET A 63 7.80 0.55 16.38
CA MET A 63 7.37 -0.80 16.77
C MET A 63 7.22 -0.95 18.28
N GLN A 64 8.12 -0.37 19.09
CA GLN A 64 7.99 -0.38 20.55
C GLN A 64 6.70 0.32 21.02
N GLU A 65 6.36 1.46 20.42
CA GLU A 65 5.10 2.17 20.71
C GLU A 65 3.88 1.32 20.33
N ILE A 66 3.85 0.78 19.11
CA ILE A 66 2.73 -0.03 18.61
C ILE A 66 2.55 -1.31 19.43
N MET A 67 3.63 -1.99 19.79
CA MET A 67 3.57 -3.26 20.52
C MET A 67 3.02 -3.12 21.95
N ASN A 68 3.01 -1.90 22.51
CA ASN A 68 2.37 -1.61 23.80
C ASN A 68 0.84 -1.48 23.71
N GLU A 69 0.28 -1.38 22.50
CA GLU A 69 -1.17 -1.31 22.28
C GLU A 69 -1.81 -2.71 22.26
N GLN A 70 -3.07 -2.80 22.67
CA GLN A 70 -3.83 -4.06 22.66
C GLN A 70 -4.06 -4.58 21.23
N GLU A 71 -4.25 -3.67 20.27
CA GLU A 71 -4.39 -3.98 18.85
C GLU A 71 -3.14 -3.51 18.10
N ASN A 72 -2.21 -4.44 17.83
CA ASN A 72 -0.86 -4.11 17.34
C ASN A 72 -0.48 -4.82 16.03
N LYS A 73 -1.46 -5.38 15.31
CA LYS A 73 -1.22 -6.02 14.00
C LYS A 73 -0.69 -4.99 13.01
N THR A 74 0.51 -5.25 12.51
CA THR A 74 1.26 -4.29 11.67
C THR A 74 1.77 -4.97 10.41
N ILE A 75 1.68 -4.26 9.27
CA ILE A 75 2.31 -4.65 8.01
C ILE A 75 3.34 -3.58 7.66
N ILE A 76 4.59 -3.99 7.45
CA ILE A 76 5.68 -3.12 7.02
C ILE A 76 5.99 -3.45 5.55
N PHE A 77 5.92 -2.46 4.68
CA PHE A 77 6.30 -2.59 3.28
C PHE A 77 7.72 -2.05 3.05
N ALA A 78 8.51 -2.75 2.24
CA ALA A 78 9.81 -2.30 1.77
C ALA A 78 9.95 -2.57 0.26
N GLU A 79 10.82 -1.81 -0.41
CA GLU A 79 10.91 -1.79 -1.87
C GLU A 79 11.45 -3.09 -2.49
N THR A 80 12.46 -3.70 -1.86
CA THR A 80 13.13 -4.88 -2.40
C THR A 80 13.03 -6.08 -1.48
N LYS A 81 13.00 -7.29 -2.06
CA LYS A 81 13.02 -8.55 -1.30
C LYS A 81 14.19 -8.61 -0.32
N ARG A 82 15.37 -8.18 -0.78
CA ARG A 82 16.57 -8.10 0.06
C ARG A 82 16.36 -7.19 1.26
N ARG A 83 15.78 -6.00 1.07
CA ARG A 83 15.51 -5.07 2.18
C ARG A 83 14.48 -5.65 3.17
N VAL A 84 13.48 -6.38 2.67
CA VAL A 84 12.53 -7.12 3.53
C VAL A 84 13.26 -8.14 4.40
N ASP A 85 14.17 -8.94 3.82
CA ASP A 85 14.94 -9.95 4.56
C ASP A 85 15.87 -9.31 5.61
N GLU A 86 16.51 -8.19 5.27
CA GLU A 86 17.37 -7.41 6.18
C GLU A 86 16.57 -6.85 7.36
N ILE A 87 15.45 -6.17 7.09
CA ILE A 87 14.55 -5.63 8.13
C ILE A 87 14.01 -6.75 9.02
N THR A 88 13.62 -7.88 8.42
CA THR A 88 13.08 -9.03 9.17
C THR A 88 14.13 -9.61 10.10
N SER A 89 15.36 -9.80 9.62
CA SER A 89 16.47 -10.29 10.44
C SER A 89 16.79 -9.34 11.59
N TYR A 90 16.87 -8.04 11.29
CA TYR A 90 17.14 -6.99 12.27
C TYR A 90 16.07 -6.93 13.38
N LEU A 91 14.77 -6.95 13.02
CA LEU A 91 13.68 -6.95 13.98
C LEU A 91 13.62 -8.22 14.84
N ARG A 92 14.03 -9.38 14.30
CA ARG A 92 14.11 -10.63 15.08
C ARG A 92 15.28 -10.68 16.05
N GLU A 93 16.35 -9.95 15.77
CA GLU A 93 17.52 -9.88 16.65
C GLU A 93 17.34 -8.83 17.76
N LYS A 94 16.67 -7.71 17.45
CA LYS A 94 16.52 -6.55 18.34
C LYS A 94 15.17 -6.45 19.05
N GLY A 95 14.13 -7.12 18.54
CA GLY A 95 12.81 -7.22 19.16
C GLY A 95 12.69 -8.44 20.06
#